data_AF-A0A524NZT2-F1
#
_entry.id   AF-A0A524NZT2-F1
#
_cell.length_a   1.000
_cell.length_b   1.000
_cell.length_c   1.000
_cell.angle_alpha   90.00
_cell.angle_beta   90.00
_cell.angle_gamma   90.00
#
_symmetry.space_group_name_H-M   'P 1'
#
loop_
_entity.id
_entity.type
_entity.pdbx_description
1 polymer ?
#
loop_
_entity_poly.entity_id
_entity_poly.type
_entity_poly.pdbx_seq_one_letter_code
_entity_poly.pdbx_strand_id
1 'polypeptide(L)'
;MGFPPRTRETSCRTSRGFDVNRLGTALAVFALGSLSTLASALEVPALTSRVNDYAELISPEVEARIEQTLTALEQDKGAQVVVLTIEELDGEQLEDYSLRVA
;
A
#
# COMPACT_ATOMS: atom_id res chain seq x y z
N MET A 1 13.23 71.63 50.37
CA MET A 1 13.18 71.58 48.90
C MET A 1 13.29 70.13 48.45
N GLY A 2 12.17 69.49 48.10
CA GLY A 2 12.14 68.14 47.55
C GLY A 2 12.16 68.19 46.03
N PHE A 3 13.07 67.43 45.41
CA PHE A 3 13.01 67.14 43.98
C PHE A 3 12.14 65.89 43.76
N PRO A 4 11.13 65.93 42.87
CA PRO A 4 10.35 64.75 42.54
C PRO A 4 11.10 63.85 41.55
N PRO A 5 10.88 62.53 41.58
CA PRO A 5 11.46 61.61 40.60
C PRO A 5 10.71 61.69 39.26
N ARG A 6 11.45 61.63 38.15
CA ARG A 6 10.89 61.38 36.81
C ARG A 6 10.50 59.91 36.69
N THR A 7 9.23 59.63 36.47
CA THR A 7 8.79 58.35 35.92
C THR A 7 8.93 58.38 34.39
N ARG A 8 9.65 57.41 33.82
CA ARG A 8 9.62 57.10 32.39
C ARG A 8 8.74 55.87 32.22
N GLU A 9 7.54 56.06 31.70
CA GLU A 9 6.72 54.98 31.18
C GLU A 9 7.20 54.65 29.77
N THR A 10 8.11 53.68 29.67
CA THR A 10 8.34 52.94 28.44
C THR A 10 7.71 51.58 28.60
N SER A 11 6.74 51.27 27.75
CA SER A 11 6.73 50.05 26.94
C SER A 11 5.29 49.66 26.61
N CYS A 12 4.83 50.14 25.46
CA CYS A 12 3.69 49.58 24.78
C CYS A 12 4.10 48.20 24.23
N ARG A 13 3.49 47.15 24.80
CA ARG A 13 2.92 45.99 24.10
C ARG A 13 3.59 45.60 22.77
N THR A 14 4.26 44.46 22.77
CA THR A 14 4.09 43.47 21.69
C THR A 14 4.35 42.08 22.27
N SER A 15 3.25 41.40 22.57
CA SER A 15 3.20 39.96 22.78
C SER A 15 3.53 39.28 21.45
N ARG A 16 4.62 38.51 21.42
CA ARG A 16 4.82 37.42 20.47
C ARG A 16 5.28 36.22 21.26
N GLY A 17 4.34 35.66 22.04
CA GLY A 17 4.47 34.28 22.49
C GLY A 17 4.40 33.39 21.26
N PHE A 18 5.46 32.65 20.98
CA PHE A 18 5.42 31.53 20.06
C PHE A 18 4.40 30.54 20.65
N ASP A 19 3.21 30.43 20.05
CA ASP A 19 2.12 29.59 20.55
C ASP A 19 2.56 28.11 20.59
N VAL A 20 2.99 27.61 21.76
CA VAL A 20 3.31 26.20 22.04
C VAL A 20 2.14 25.27 21.63
N ASN A 21 0.92 25.80 21.64
CA ASN A 21 -0.29 25.11 21.23
C ASN A 21 -0.29 24.75 19.72
N ARG A 22 0.37 25.54 18.86
CA ARG A 22 0.50 25.23 17.42
C ARG A 22 1.51 24.13 17.13
N LEU A 23 2.55 24.04 17.95
CA LEU A 23 3.55 22.97 17.87
C LEU A 23 2.95 21.62 18.32
N GLY A 24 2.16 21.63 19.39
CA GLY A 24 1.45 20.44 19.90
C GLY A 24 0.39 19.91 18.93
N THR A 25 -0.39 20.79 18.29
CA THR A 25 -1.37 20.37 17.26
C THR A 25 -0.70 19.82 16.02
N ALA A 26 0.44 20.38 15.59
CA ALA A 26 1.17 19.87 14.43
C ALA A 26 1.73 18.45 14.69
N LEU A 27 2.23 18.21 15.91
CA LEU A 27 2.73 16.89 16.32
C LEU A 27 1.60 15.84 16.40
N ALA A 28 0.41 16.23 16.88
CA ALA A 28 -0.75 15.35 16.97
C ALA A 28 -1.32 14.97 15.60
N VAL A 29 -1.37 15.90 14.64
CA VAL A 29 -1.80 15.61 13.25
C VAL A 29 -0.80 14.71 12.54
N PHE A 30 0.51 14.91 12.77
CA PHE A 30 1.55 14.05 12.21
C PHE A 30 1.51 12.62 12.77
N ALA A 31 1.21 12.47 14.07
CA ALA A 31 1.03 11.17 14.73
C ALA A 31 -0.25 10.43 14.28
N LEU A 32 -1.34 11.14 13.97
CA LEU A 32 -2.55 10.54 13.40
C LEU A 32 -2.39 10.14 11.92
N GLY A 33 -1.55 10.86 11.16
CA GLY A 33 -1.30 10.57 9.74
C GLY A 33 -0.30 9.45 9.46
N SER A 34 0.38 8.93 10.50
CA SER A 34 1.43 7.91 10.36
C SER A 34 0.92 6.46 10.46
N LEU A 35 -0.40 6.25 10.56
CA LEU A 35 -1.03 4.95 10.29
C LEU A 35 -1.09 4.69 8.77
N SER A 36 0.06 4.80 8.10
CA SER A 36 0.22 4.18 6.79
C SER A 36 0.31 2.67 7.04
N THR A 37 -0.79 1.97 6.77
CA THR A 37 -0.81 0.50 6.71
C THR A 37 0.35 0.02 5.85
N LEU A 38 1.27 -0.75 6.43
CA LEU A 38 2.22 -1.56 5.67
C LEU A 38 1.37 -2.55 4.86
N ALA A 39 1.16 -2.27 3.58
CA ALA A 39 0.62 -3.24 2.66
C ALA A 39 1.72 -4.27 2.39
N SER A 40 1.59 -5.46 2.98
CA SER A 40 2.38 -6.62 2.57
C SER A 40 1.80 -7.12 1.25
N ALA A 41 2.59 -7.11 0.19
CA ALA A 41 2.20 -7.71 -1.08
C ALA A 41 2.46 -9.21 -1.04
N LEU A 42 1.53 -10.00 -1.58
CA LEU A 42 1.66 -11.45 -1.68
C LEU A 42 2.76 -11.81 -2.68
N GLU A 43 3.61 -12.78 -2.39
CA GLU A 43 4.61 -13.25 -3.36
C GLU A 43 3.90 -13.90 -4.57
N VAL A 44 4.35 -13.61 -5.79
CA VAL A 44 3.83 -14.31 -6.97
C VAL A 44 4.61 -15.61 -7.14
N PRO A 45 3.96 -16.79 -7.06
CA PRO A 45 4.63 -18.07 -7.24
C PRO A 45 5.11 -18.23 -8.70
N ALA A 46 6.16 -19.02 -8.89
CA ALA A 46 6.75 -19.22 -10.22
C ALA A 46 5.75 -19.86 -11.19
N LEU A 47 5.64 -19.36 -12.41
CA LEU A 47 4.81 -19.98 -13.45
C LEU A 47 5.67 -20.99 -14.23
N THR A 48 5.50 -22.28 -13.95
CA THR A 48 6.30 -23.35 -14.58
C THR A 48 5.64 -23.96 -15.81
N SER A 49 4.31 -23.86 -15.88
CA SER A 49 3.46 -24.53 -16.86
C SER A 49 2.28 -23.64 -17.27
N ARG A 50 1.45 -24.12 -18.19
CA ARG A 50 0.21 -23.41 -18.58
C ARG A 50 -0.87 -23.52 -17.50
N VAL A 51 -0.80 -24.53 -16.64
CA VAL A 51 -1.65 -24.67 -15.44
C VAL A 51 -0.73 -24.75 -14.22
N ASN A 52 -0.93 -23.85 -13.27
CA ASN A 52 -0.20 -23.78 -12.01
C ASN A 52 -1.24 -23.83 -10.87
N ASP A 53 -1.57 -25.04 -10.41
CA ASP A 53 -2.59 -25.26 -9.38
C ASP A 53 -1.97 -25.32 -7.98
N TYR A 54 -1.72 -24.15 -7.36
CA TYR A 54 -1.14 -24.12 -6.01
C TYR A 54 -2.17 -24.34 -4.90
N ALA A 55 -3.47 -24.26 -5.22
CA ALA A 55 -4.56 -24.47 -4.27
C ALA A 55 -5.17 -25.89 -4.33
N GLU A 56 -4.59 -26.80 -5.13
CA GLU A 56 -5.06 -28.18 -5.31
C GLU A 56 -6.56 -28.27 -5.65
N LEU A 57 -7.05 -27.33 -6.48
CA LEU A 57 -8.47 -27.24 -6.86
C LEU A 57 -8.82 -28.05 -8.10
N ILE A 58 -7.82 -28.46 -8.88
CA ILE A 58 -8.00 -29.06 -10.20
C ILE A 58 -7.45 -30.48 -10.17
N SER A 59 -8.29 -31.47 -10.49
CA SER A 59 -7.82 -32.86 -10.57
C SER A 59 -6.79 -33.03 -11.70
N PRO A 60 -5.81 -33.94 -11.59
CA PRO A 60 -4.75 -34.13 -12.59
C PRO A 60 -5.26 -34.41 -14.01
N GLU A 61 -6.38 -35.12 -14.15
CA GLU A 61 -6.99 -35.39 -15.46
C GLU A 61 -7.54 -34.11 -16.12
N VAL A 62 -8.11 -33.21 -15.31
CA VAL A 62 -8.62 -31.92 -15.77
C VAL A 62 -7.46 -30.98 -16.10
N GLU A 63 -6.41 -30.94 -15.28
CA GLU A 63 -5.20 -30.16 -15.56
C GLU A 63 -4.61 -30.53 -16.92
N ALA A 64 -4.39 -31.83 -17.18
CA ALA A 64 -3.84 -32.31 -18.44
C ALA A 64 -4.70 -31.89 -19.65
N ARG A 65 -6.03 -31.89 -19.48
CA ARG A 65 -6.97 -31.48 -20.53
C ARG A 65 -6.92 -29.96 -20.77
N ILE A 66 -6.80 -29.17 -19.71
CA ILE A 66 -6.60 -27.72 -19.81
C ILE A 66 -5.26 -27.44 -20.50
N GLU A 67 -4.16 -28.06 -20.07
CA GLU A 67 -2.84 -27.87 -20.69
C GLU A 67 -2.85 -28.19 -22.18
N GLN A 68 -3.49 -29.28 -22.61
CA GLN A 68 -3.63 -29.61 -24.02
C GLN A 68 -4.38 -28.51 -24.79
N THR A 69 -5.46 -28.01 -24.21
CA THR A 69 -6.28 -26.94 -24.82
C THR A 69 -5.48 -25.66 -24.97
N LEU A 70 -4.77 -25.23 -23.91
CA LEU A 70 -3.98 -24.01 -23.91
C LEU A 70 -2.75 -24.12 -24.84
N THR A 71 -2.15 -25.31 -24.93
CA THR A 71 -1.06 -25.58 -25.87
C THR A 71 -1.56 -25.49 -27.32
N ALA A 72 -2.73 -26.06 -27.62
CA ALA A 72 -3.33 -25.96 -28.94
C ALA A 72 -3.70 -24.51 -29.30
N LEU A 73 -4.22 -23.73 -28.35
CA LEU A 73 -4.51 -22.31 -28.53
C LEU A 73 -3.25 -21.52 -28.89
N GLU A 74 -2.14 -21.77 -28.18
CA GLU A 74 -0.86 -21.11 -28.45
C GLU A 74 -0.32 -21.48 -29.83
N GLN A 75 -0.44 -22.75 -30.24
CA GLN A 75 -0.01 -23.20 -31.56
C GLN A 75 -0.87 -22.64 -32.70
N ASP A 76 -2.20 -22.57 -32.50
CA ASP A 76 -3.14 -22.16 -33.54
C ASP A 76 -3.25 -20.63 -33.67
N LYS A 77 -3.16 -19.90 -32.56
CA LYS A 77 -3.40 -18.46 -32.51
C LYS A 77 -2.19 -17.63 -32.08
N GLY A 78 -1.11 -18.27 -31.62
CA GLY A 78 0.03 -17.57 -31.02
C GLY A 78 -0.29 -16.93 -29.67
N ALA A 79 -1.47 -17.21 -29.11
CA ALA A 79 -1.93 -16.64 -27.84
C ALA A 79 -1.56 -17.56 -26.68
N GLN A 80 -0.67 -17.10 -25.81
CA GLN A 80 -0.32 -17.81 -24.59
C GLN A 80 -1.30 -17.46 -23.48
N VAL A 81 -1.91 -18.51 -22.90
CA VAL A 81 -2.84 -18.39 -21.78
C VAL A 81 -2.34 -19.29 -20.66
N VAL A 82 -2.30 -18.75 -19.45
CA VAL A 82 -1.85 -19.43 -18.23
C VAL A 82 -2.97 -19.39 -17.20
N VAL A 83 -3.20 -20.51 -16.52
CA VAL A 83 -4.12 -20.64 -15.40
C VAL A 83 -3.30 -20.74 -14.13
N LEU A 84 -3.62 -19.91 -13.15
CA LEU A 84 -3.02 -19.88 -11.82
C LEU A 84 -4.14 -20.02 -10.79
N THR A 85 -3.98 -20.95 -9.85
CA THR A 85 -4.79 -21.01 -8.63
C THR A 85 -3.87 -20.79 -7.43
N ILE A 86 -4.40 -20.10 -6.42
CA ILE A 86 -3.74 -19.81 -5.14
C ILE A 86 -4.79 -19.88 -4.04
N GLU A 87 -4.39 -20.20 -2.81
CA GLU A 87 -5.32 -20.40 -1.70
C GLU A 87 -6.03 -19.10 -1.30
N GLU A 88 -5.27 -18.01 -1.24
CA GLU A 88 -5.78 -16.69 -0.85
C GLU A 88 -4.93 -15.55 -1.40
N LEU A 89 -5.45 -14.32 -1.31
CA LEU A 89 -4.79 -13.09 -1.76
C LEU A 89 -4.14 -12.30 -0.61
N ASP A 90 -4.21 -12.79 0.63
CA ASP A 90 -3.66 -12.13 1.82
C ASP A 90 -4.09 -10.65 2.02
N GLY A 91 -5.32 -10.33 1.60
CA GLY A 91 -5.87 -8.98 1.69
C GLY A 91 -5.40 -8.02 0.57
N GLU A 92 -4.65 -8.52 -0.41
CA GLU A 92 -4.33 -7.79 -1.63
C GLU A 92 -5.54 -7.72 -2.59
N GLN A 93 -5.62 -6.63 -3.34
CA GLN A 93 -6.61 -6.46 -4.39
C GLN A 93 -6.29 -7.39 -5.57
N LEU A 94 -7.31 -8.09 -6.09
CA LEU A 94 -7.13 -9.04 -7.19
C LEU A 94 -6.56 -8.37 -8.43
N GLU A 95 -6.94 -7.12 -8.73
CA GLU A 95 -6.44 -6.38 -9.89
C GLU A 95 -4.94 -6.11 -9.80
N ASP A 96 -4.47 -5.69 -8.61
CA ASP A 96 -3.06 -5.39 -8.36
C ASP A 96 -2.21 -6.67 -8.42
N TYR A 97 -2.71 -7.75 -7.82
CA TYR A 97 -2.05 -9.05 -7.89
C TYR A 97 -1.97 -9.56 -9.33
N SER A 98 -3.07 -9.49 -10.08
CA SER A 98 -3.14 -9.96 -11.48
C SER A 98 -2.17 -9.21 -12.40
N LEU A 99 -1.93 -7.92 -12.14
CA LEU A 99 -0.96 -7.13 -12.90
C LEU A 99 0.48 -7.57 -12.65
N ARG A 100 0.80 -8.05 -11.44
CA ARG A 100 2.14 -8.58 -11.11
C ARG A 100 2.38 -9.97 -11.70
N VAL A 101 1.31 -10.73 -11.97
CA VAL A 101 1.37 -12.06 -12.59
C VAL A 101 1.58 -12.00 -14.11
N ALA A 102 1.04 -10.96 -14.77
CA ALA A 102 1.02 -10.80 -16.24
C ALA A 102 2.39 -10.38 -16.83
#